data_AF-A0A8S3HTS9-F1
#
_entry.id   AF-A0A8S3HTS9-F1
#
_cell.length_a   1.000
_cell.length_b   1.000
_cell.length_c   1.000
_cell.angle_alpha   90.00
_cell.angle_beta   90.00
_cell.angle_gamma   90.00
#
_symmetry.space_group_name_H-M   'P 1'
#
loop_
_entity.id
_entity.type
_entity.pdbx_description
1 polymer ?
#
loop_
_entity_poly.entity_id
_entity_poly.type
_entity_poly.pdbx_seq_one_letter_code
_entity_poly.pdbx_strand_id
1 'polypeptide(L)'
;NGPPRDRTNQTVQFEHIYLSVFISISVCSGIGLFMSCAFLAFNIHFRSHRYIRMSSPTLNNIILCGCMLAYISMILMGINSSLFREKSYVGTIMNIFCPIRVWILCISFTLAFGSMFSKTWRVHSIFTNINTTKRGIHDSRLLAIVGVLLTIDLIFLIVWQMLDPIRRVLVYSAPHRLKVLM
;
A
#
# COMPACT_ATOMS: atom_id res chain seq x y z
N ASN A 1 -13.44 -34.88 -39.83
CA ASN A 1 -12.92 -36.11 -39.20
C ASN A 1 -11.47 -36.30 -39.62
N GLY A 2 -10.53 -35.76 -38.85
CA GLY A 2 -9.09 -35.99 -39.04
C GLY A 2 -8.61 -37.16 -38.17
N PRO A 3 -7.44 -37.74 -38.47
CA PRO A 3 -6.89 -38.86 -37.70
C PRO A 3 -6.65 -38.47 -36.23
N PRO A 4 -6.73 -39.44 -35.29
CA PRO A 4 -6.51 -39.18 -33.87
C PRO A 4 -5.08 -38.69 -33.60
N ARG A 5 -4.93 -37.77 -32.66
CA ARG A 5 -3.63 -37.20 -32.28
C ARG A 5 -2.93 -38.11 -31.25
N ASP A 6 -1.66 -38.39 -31.53
CA ASP A 6 -0.80 -39.29 -30.73
C ASP A 6 -0.24 -38.63 -29.45
N ARG A 7 -0.35 -37.29 -29.32
CA ARG A 7 0.14 -36.55 -28.15
C ARG A 7 -0.91 -35.64 -27.54
N THR A 8 -0.94 -35.59 -26.20
CA THR A 8 -1.77 -34.65 -25.44
C THR A 8 -1.29 -33.22 -25.67
N ASN A 9 -2.19 -32.33 -26.11
CA ASN A 9 -1.92 -30.91 -26.19
C ASN A 9 -1.94 -30.30 -24.78
N GLN A 10 -0.80 -29.80 -24.32
CA GLN A 10 -0.75 -28.99 -23.11
C GLN A 10 -1.06 -27.54 -23.47
N THR A 11 -2.25 -27.08 -23.13
CA THR A 11 -2.61 -25.66 -23.25
C THR A 11 -2.32 -24.97 -21.93
N VAL A 12 -1.36 -24.06 -21.93
CA VAL A 12 -1.10 -23.19 -20.78
C VAL A 12 -2.25 -22.20 -20.65
N GLN A 13 -3.08 -22.37 -19.62
CA GLN A 13 -4.09 -21.40 -19.24
C GLN A 13 -3.61 -20.62 -18.02
N PHE A 14 -3.72 -19.30 -18.09
CA PHE A 14 -3.39 -18.42 -16.97
C PHE A 14 -4.63 -18.24 -16.11
N GLU A 15 -4.55 -18.65 -14.85
CA GLU A 15 -5.56 -18.34 -13.84
C GLU A 15 -5.51 -16.84 -13.54
N HIS A 16 -6.57 -16.13 -13.91
CA HIS A 16 -6.70 -14.69 -13.70
C HIS A 16 -7.81 -14.40 -12.69
N ILE A 17 -7.61 -13.34 -11.90
CA ILE A 17 -8.65 -12.80 -11.02
C ILE A 17 -9.86 -12.40 -11.87
N TYR A 18 -11.07 -12.72 -11.41
CA TYR A 18 -12.32 -12.31 -12.06
C TYR A 18 -12.36 -10.80 -12.24
N LEU A 19 -12.62 -10.37 -13.48
CA LEU A 19 -12.65 -8.96 -13.86
C LEU A 19 -13.66 -8.16 -13.00
N SER A 20 -14.81 -8.76 -12.66
CA SER A 20 -15.84 -8.14 -11.83
C SER A 20 -15.29 -7.70 -10.47
N VAL A 21 -14.52 -8.56 -9.80
CA VAL A 21 -13.92 -8.27 -8.48
C VAL A 21 -12.92 -7.13 -8.58
N PHE A 22 -12.08 -7.15 -9.63
CA PHE A 22 -11.11 -6.09 -9.86
C PHE A 22 -11.78 -4.72 -10.08
N ILE A 23 -12.84 -4.65 -10.89
CA ILE A 23 -13.59 -3.42 -11.13
C ILE A 23 -14.24 -2.92 -9.83
N SER A 24 -14.91 -3.79 -9.08
CA SER A 24 -15.57 -3.40 -7.83
C SER A 24 -14.59 -2.80 -6.81
N ILE A 25 -13.44 -3.45 -6.62
CA ILE A 25 -12.38 -2.96 -5.72
C ILE A 25 -11.79 -1.64 -6.20
N SER A 26 -11.56 -1.51 -7.50
CA SER A 26 -10.98 -0.29 -8.09
C SER A 26 -11.89 0.91 -7.93
N VAL A 27 -13.20 0.73 -8.17
CA VAL A 27 -14.21 1.79 -7.98
C VAL A 27 -14.27 2.20 -6.50
N CYS A 28 -14.35 1.24 -5.58
CA CYS A 28 -14.36 1.51 -4.14
C CYS A 28 -13.11 2.29 -3.69
N SER A 29 -11.93 1.87 -4.16
CA SER A 29 -10.66 2.55 -3.87
C SER A 29 -10.62 3.97 -4.44
N GLY A 30 -11.16 4.19 -5.64
CA GLY A 30 -11.26 5.51 -6.26
C GLY A 30 -12.14 6.47 -5.46
N ILE A 31 -13.29 6.00 -4.96
CA ILE A 31 -14.16 6.79 -4.08
C ILE A 31 -13.43 7.11 -2.77
N GLY A 32 -12.75 6.13 -2.16
CA GLY A 32 -11.96 6.33 -0.95
C GLY A 32 -10.82 7.34 -1.12
N LEU A 33 -10.15 7.32 -2.26
CA LEU A 33 -9.10 8.27 -2.62
C LEU A 33 -9.65 9.69 -2.74
N PHE A 34 -10.77 9.86 -3.44
CA PHE A 34 -11.43 11.17 -3.57
C PHE A 34 -11.86 11.72 -2.20
N MET A 35 -12.49 10.89 -1.35
CA MET A 35 -12.87 11.29 0.00
C MET A 35 -11.65 11.68 0.85
N SER A 36 -10.55 10.95 0.74
CA SER A 36 -9.31 11.26 1.48
C SER A 36 -8.72 12.60 1.07
N CYS A 37 -8.70 12.90 -0.23
CA CYS A 37 -8.29 14.22 -0.75
C CYS A 37 -9.19 15.34 -0.24
N ALA A 38 -10.51 15.13 -0.25
CA ALA A 38 -11.47 16.12 0.25
C ALA A 38 -11.26 16.40 1.75
N PHE A 39 -11.08 15.35 2.57
CA PHE A 39 -10.80 15.51 4.00
C PHE A 39 -9.44 16.14 4.29
N LEU A 40 -8.44 15.91 3.44
CA LEU A 40 -7.14 16.55 3.55
C LEU A 40 -7.26 18.05 3.25
N ALA A 41 -7.91 18.41 2.15
CA ALA A 41 -8.17 19.79 1.77
C ALA A 41 -8.96 20.52 2.88
N PHE A 42 -10.00 19.87 3.43
CA PHE A 42 -10.77 20.39 4.55
C PHE A 42 -9.90 20.61 5.80
N ASN A 43 -9.05 19.64 6.18
CA ASN A 43 -8.15 19.77 7.33
C ASN A 43 -7.15 20.91 7.16
N ILE A 44 -6.64 21.12 5.95
CA ILE A 44 -5.70 22.21 5.65
C ILE A 44 -6.43 23.56 5.67
N HIS A 45 -7.59 23.66 5.03
CA HIS A 45 -8.35 24.92 4.94
C HIS A 45 -8.81 25.41 6.32
N PHE A 46 -9.39 24.53 7.13
CA PHE A 46 -9.92 24.89 8.45
C PHE A 46 -8.91 24.70 9.60
N ARG A 47 -7.60 24.63 9.31
CA ARG A 47 -6.53 24.39 10.31
C ARG A 47 -6.53 25.40 11.48
N SER A 48 -7.01 26.61 11.26
CA SER A 48 -7.07 27.68 12.27
C SER A 48 -8.19 27.50 13.32
N HIS A 49 -9.22 26.70 13.01
CA HIS A 49 -10.36 26.51 13.92
C HIS A 49 -9.95 25.75 15.19
N ARG A 50 -10.39 26.23 16.35
CA ARG A 50 -10.00 25.69 17.67
C ARG A 50 -10.26 24.19 17.81
N TYR A 51 -11.40 23.69 17.32
CA TYR A 51 -11.74 22.27 17.36
C TYR A 51 -10.78 21.40 16.53
N ILE A 52 -10.45 21.83 15.31
CA ILE A 52 -9.52 21.12 14.42
C ILE A 52 -8.10 21.18 14.95
N ARG A 53 -7.69 22.30 15.55
CA ARG A 53 -6.38 22.43 16.18
C ARG A 53 -6.21 21.48 17.38
N MET A 54 -7.28 21.21 18.14
CA MET A 54 -7.22 20.26 19.25
C MET A 54 -7.04 18.80 18.79
N SER A 55 -7.43 18.44 17.56
CA SER A 55 -7.34 17.05 17.07
C SER A 55 -5.98 16.66 16.47
N SER A 56 -4.96 17.52 16.59
CA SER A 56 -3.64 17.38 15.93
C SER A 56 -3.74 17.32 14.40
N PRO A 57 -3.96 18.47 13.73
CA PRO A 57 -4.19 18.49 12.29
C PRO A 57 -2.99 17.92 11.50
N THR A 58 -1.76 18.10 11.98
CA THR A 58 -0.57 17.54 11.34
C THR A 58 -0.57 16.01 11.34
N LEU A 59 -0.96 15.35 12.44
CA LEU A 59 -1.03 13.88 12.49
C LEU A 59 -2.18 13.35 11.62
N ASN A 60 -3.32 14.04 11.60
CA ASN A 60 -4.43 13.67 10.72
C ASN A 60 -4.04 13.78 9.24
N ASN A 61 -3.25 14.78 8.85
CA ASN A 61 -2.75 14.91 7.49
C ASN A 61 -1.85 13.72 7.10
N ILE A 62 -1.02 13.21 8.01
CA ILE A 62 -0.18 12.03 7.75
C ILE A 62 -1.02 10.76 7.63
N ILE A 63 -2.03 10.58 8.49
CA ILE A 63 -2.98 9.45 8.37
C ILE A 63 -3.66 9.49 7.00
N LEU A 64 -4.16 10.65 6.59
CA LEU A 64 -4.81 10.81 5.27
C LEU A 64 -3.82 10.52 4.12
N CYS A 65 -2.56 10.94 4.24
CA CYS A 65 -1.51 10.59 3.29
C CYS A 65 -1.29 9.06 3.21
N GLY A 66 -1.19 8.39 4.36
CA GLY A 66 -1.12 6.93 4.45
C GLY A 66 -2.32 6.25 3.77
N CYS A 67 -3.54 6.72 4.03
CA CYS A 67 -4.75 6.20 3.40
C CYS A 67 -4.76 6.39 1.87
N MET A 68 -4.33 7.56 1.37
CA MET A 68 -4.20 7.79 -0.08
C MET A 68 -3.23 6.79 -0.73
N LEU A 69 -2.07 6.56 -0.10
CA LEU A 69 -1.10 5.56 -0.56
C LEU A 69 -1.67 4.14 -0.51
N ALA A 70 -2.49 3.80 0.49
CA ALA A 70 -3.17 2.50 0.57
C ALA A 70 -4.12 2.30 -0.62
N TYR A 71 -4.98 3.28 -0.92
CA TYR A 71 -5.89 3.17 -2.06
C TYR A 71 -5.14 3.05 -3.40
N ILE A 72 -4.03 3.79 -3.55
CA ILE A 72 -3.15 3.66 -4.72
C ILE A 72 -2.55 2.24 -4.78
N SER A 73 -2.07 1.70 -3.65
CA SER A 73 -1.52 0.35 -3.59
C SER A 73 -2.53 -0.73 -3.98
N MET A 74 -3.79 -0.56 -3.56
CA MET A 74 -4.87 -1.51 -3.86
C MET A 74 -5.17 -1.57 -5.36
N ILE A 75 -5.18 -0.41 -6.03
CA ILE A 75 -5.33 -0.33 -7.48
C ILE A 75 -4.11 -0.97 -8.17
N LEU A 76 -2.89 -0.66 -7.72
CA LEU A 76 -1.66 -1.24 -8.26
C LEU A 76 -1.59 -2.76 -8.13
N MET A 77 -2.06 -3.32 -7.01
CA MET A 77 -2.09 -4.77 -6.78
C MET A 77 -2.99 -5.51 -7.77
N GLY A 78 -4.10 -4.89 -8.20
CA GLY A 78 -5.02 -5.49 -9.14
C GLY A 78 -4.56 -5.47 -10.60
N ILE A 79 -3.52 -4.70 -10.94
CA ILE A 79 -2.95 -4.69 -12.30
C ILE A 79 -2.36 -6.08 -12.60
N ASN A 80 -2.97 -6.81 -13.54
CA ASN A 80 -2.50 -8.15 -13.94
C ASN A 80 -1.87 -8.13 -15.34
N SER A 81 -1.08 -9.16 -15.69
CA SER A 81 -0.43 -9.28 -17.00
C SER A 81 -1.39 -9.31 -18.19
N SER A 82 -2.68 -9.61 -17.94
CA SER A 82 -3.74 -9.62 -18.95
C SER A 82 -4.12 -8.23 -19.46
N LEU A 83 -3.81 -7.16 -18.72
CA LEU A 83 -4.08 -5.78 -19.14
C LEU A 83 -3.12 -5.28 -20.24
N PHE A 84 -1.97 -5.95 -20.40
CA PHE A 84 -0.95 -5.54 -21.36
C PHE A 84 -1.09 -6.35 -22.65
N ARG A 85 -1.41 -5.66 -23.75
CA ARG A 85 -1.62 -6.26 -25.07
C ARG A 85 -0.34 -6.85 -25.68
N GLU A 86 0.82 -6.28 -25.35
CA GLU A 86 2.12 -6.70 -25.88
C GLU A 86 2.91 -7.52 -24.87
N LYS A 87 3.01 -8.83 -25.12
CA LYS A 87 3.68 -9.80 -24.23
C LYS A 87 5.18 -9.51 -24.01
N SER A 88 5.84 -8.85 -24.96
CA SER A 88 7.28 -8.57 -24.90
C SER A 88 7.67 -7.63 -23.76
N TYR A 89 6.83 -6.65 -23.40
CA TYR A 89 7.14 -5.67 -22.35
C TYR A 89 6.60 -6.05 -20.97
N VAL A 90 5.71 -7.05 -20.90
CA VAL A 90 5.05 -7.46 -19.64
C VAL A 90 6.06 -7.91 -18.59
N GLY A 91 7.10 -8.65 -18.99
CA GLY A 91 8.12 -9.13 -18.06
C GLY A 91 8.85 -7.98 -17.35
N THR A 92 9.33 -7.00 -18.13
CA THR A 92 10.05 -5.83 -17.61
C THR A 92 9.16 -4.95 -16.74
N ILE A 93 7.95 -4.66 -17.20
CA ILE A 93 6.98 -3.84 -16.44
C ILE A 93 6.63 -4.53 -15.13
N MET A 94 6.31 -5.83 -15.15
CA MET A 94 5.96 -6.55 -13.93
C MET A 94 7.11 -6.63 -12.93
N ASN A 95 8.36 -6.76 -13.38
CA ASN A 95 9.52 -6.74 -12.49
C ASN A 95 9.70 -5.39 -11.75
N ILE A 96 9.21 -4.28 -12.31
CA ILE A 96 9.25 -2.96 -11.66
C ILE A 96 8.03 -2.80 -10.73
N PHE A 97 6.84 -3.14 -11.21
CA PHE A 97 5.61 -2.96 -10.43
C PHE A 97 5.49 -3.93 -9.25
N CYS A 98 6.10 -5.11 -9.31
CA CYS A 98 6.03 -6.10 -8.24
C CYS A 98 6.65 -5.59 -6.91
N PRO A 99 7.90 -5.08 -6.87
CA PRO A 99 8.44 -4.50 -5.66
C PRO A 99 7.71 -3.22 -5.24
N ILE A 100 7.32 -2.36 -6.20
CA ILE A 100 6.60 -1.10 -5.90
C ILE A 100 5.30 -1.35 -5.11
N ARG A 101 4.56 -2.42 -5.41
CA ARG A 101 3.33 -2.77 -4.67
C ARG A 101 3.60 -2.98 -3.18
N VAL A 102 4.63 -3.77 -2.87
CA VAL A 102 5.01 -4.09 -1.48
C VAL A 102 5.51 -2.82 -0.79
N TRP A 103 6.34 -2.03 -1.46
CA TRP A 103 6.87 -0.79 -0.91
C TRP A 103 5.78 0.22 -0.54
N ILE A 104 4.87 0.52 -1.47
CA ILE A 104 3.78 1.48 -1.20
C ILE A 104 2.86 0.96 -0.10
N LEU A 105 2.55 -0.35 -0.08
CA LEU A 105 1.71 -0.96 0.94
C LEU A 105 2.33 -0.84 2.34
N CYS A 106 3.62 -1.18 2.48
CA CYS A 106 4.35 -1.06 3.74
C CYS A 106 4.41 0.40 4.21
N ILE A 107 4.80 1.33 3.33
CA ILE A 107 4.88 2.76 3.66
C ILE A 107 3.51 3.30 4.10
N SER A 108 2.45 2.94 3.38
CA SER A 108 1.08 3.32 3.71
C SER A 108 0.66 2.84 5.11
N PHE A 109 0.90 1.56 5.39
CA PHE A 109 0.59 0.94 6.67
C PHE A 109 1.31 1.66 7.81
N THR A 110 2.62 1.88 7.68
CA THR A 110 3.43 2.51 8.73
C THR A 110 3.05 3.97 8.98
N LEU A 111 2.76 4.72 7.92
CA LEU A 111 2.26 6.10 8.06
C LEU A 111 0.91 6.14 8.77
N ALA A 112 -0.03 5.25 8.42
CA ALA A 112 -1.36 5.21 9.02
C ALA A 112 -1.30 4.75 10.49
N PHE A 113 -0.73 3.58 10.76
CA PHE A 113 -0.67 3.00 12.11
C PHE A 113 0.26 3.80 13.03
N GLY A 114 1.44 4.19 12.55
CA GLY A 114 2.39 5.01 13.32
C GLY A 114 1.77 6.34 13.77
N SER A 115 1.02 6.99 12.88
CA SER A 115 0.33 8.24 13.22
C SER A 115 -0.85 8.04 14.17
N MET A 116 -1.58 6.92 14.09
CA MET A 116 -2.60 6.56 15.07
C MET A 116 -2.01 6.36 16.47
N PHE A 117 -0.89 5.62 16.57
CA PHE A 117 -0.19 5.44 17.86
C PHE A 117 0.29 6.77 18.44
N SER A 118 0.92 7.62 17.63
CA SER A 118 1.35 8.96 18.06
C SER A 118 0.17 9.82 18.55
N LYS A 119 -1.01 9.69 17.91
CA LYS A 119 -2.22 10.41 18.34
C LYS A 119 -2.73 9.91 19.69
N THR A 120 -2.78 8.59 19.89
CA THR A 120 -3.17 7.98 21.19
C THR A 120 -2.18 8.36 22.29
N TRP A 121 -0.88 8.37 21.98
CA TRP A 121 0.16 8.79 22.93
C TRP A 121 0.00 10.25 23.35
N ARG A 122 -0.37 11.16 22.44
CA ARG A 122 -0.65 12.56 22.78
C ARG A 122 -1.74 12.67 23.85
N VAL A 123 -2.83 11.92 23.70
CA VAL A 123 -3.95 11.92 24.65
C VAL A 123 -3.46 11.44 26.01
N HIS A 124 -2.76 10.31 26.06
CA HIS A 124 -2.18 9.78 27.29
C HIS A 124 -1.22 10.77 27.97
N SER A 125 -0.35 11.43 27.19
CA SER A 125 0.62 12.40 27.69
C SER A 125 -0.05 13.64 28.28
N ILE A 126 -1.20 14.09 27.74
CA ILE A 126 -1.93 15.24 28.27
C ILE A 126 -2.53 14.90 29.64
N PHE A 127 -3.14 13.73 29.81
CA PHE A 127 -3.73 13.32 31.08
C PHE A 127 -2.70 13.01 32.17
N THR A 128 -1.55 12.44 31.78
CA THR A 128 -0.51 12.03 32.73
C THR A 128 0.34 13.22 33.20
N ASN A 129 0.47 14.30 32.39
CA ASN A 129 1.46 15.35 32.64
C ASN A 129 0.84 16.77 32.69
N ILE A 130 -0.04 16.96 33.69
CA ILE A 130 -0.78 18.21 33.96
C ILE A 130 0.15 19.43 34.11
N ASN A 131 1.37 19.27 34.66
CA ASN A 131 2.29 20.37 34.94
C ASN A 131 3.03 20.93 33.70
N THR A 132 3.07 20.18 32.60
CA THR A 132 3.69 20.61 31.33
C THR A 132 2.77 21.39 30.38
N THR A 133 1.49 21.55 30.73
CA THR A 133 0.48 22.23 29.90
C THR A 133 0.78 23.71 29.59
N LYS A 134 1.69 24.36 30.33
CA LYS A 134 2.14 25.74 30.03
C LYS A 134 3.14 25.82 28.87
N ARG A 135 3.81 24.73 28.49
CA ARG A 135 4.68 24.66 27.30
C ARG A 135 3.98 23.83 26.23
N GLY A 136 3.55 24.48 25.14
CA GLY A 136 2.92 23.78 24.02
C GLY A 136 3.74 22.56 23.58
N ILE A 137 3.09 21.40 23.52
CA ILE A 137 3.71 20.15 23.06
C ILE A 137 4.11 20.35 21.59
N HIS A 138 5.41 20.27 21.29
CA HIS A 138 5.89 20.46 19.93
C HIS A 138 5.56 19.22 19.10
N ASP A 139 4.63 19.36 18.14
CA ASP A 139 4.15 18.27 17.27
C ASP A 139 5.29 17.54 16.54
N SER A 140 6.43 18.19 16.34
CA SER A 140 7.63 17.60 15.71
C SER A 140 8.18 16.36 16.42
N ARG A 141 8.04 16.23 17.75
CA ARG A 141 8.51 15.02 18.45
C ARG A 141 7.65 13.81 18.12
N LEU A 142 6.34 14.00 18.00
CA LEU A 142 5.41 12.93 17.63
C LEU A 142 5.61 12.54 16.16
N LEU A 143 5.89 13.53 15.31
CA LEU A 143 6.25 13.32 13.92
C LEU A 143 7.57 12.55 13.77
N ALA A 144 8.55 12.82 14.65
CA ALA A 144 9.82 12.11 14.66
C ALA A 144 9.64 10.61 14.98
N ILE A 145 8.73 10.24 15.88
CA ILE A 145 8.42 8.82 16.18
C ILE A 145 7.95 8.10 14.91
N VAL A 146 7.01 8.70 14.17
CA VAL A 146 6.51 8.13 12.90
C VAL A 146 7.62 8.05 11.86
N GLY A 147 8.47 9.08 11.78
CA GLY A 147 9.62 9.11 10.87
C GLY A 147 10.65 8.02 11.16
N VAL A 148 10.92 7.74 12.45
CA VAL A 148 11.82 6.66 12.85
C VAL A 148 11.23 5.30 12.47
N LEU A 149 9.95 5.05 12.76
CA LEU A 149 9.27 3.82 12.35
C LEU A 149 9.33 3.61 10.83
N LEU A 150 9.03 4.66 10.05
CA LEU A 150 9.13 4.62 8.59
C LEU A 150 10.56 4.33 8.12
N THR A 151 11.56 4.94 8.74
CA THR A 151 12.96 4.73 8.37
C THR A 151 13.39 3.29 8.60
N ILE A 152 12.96 2.68 9.71
CA ILE A 152 13.23 1.27 10.00
C ILE A 152 12.64 0.39 8.89
N ASP A 153 11.38 0.61 8.52
CA ASP A 153 10.74 -0.19 7.46
C ASP A 153 11.40 0.00 6.09
N LEU A 154 11.82 1.23 5.76
CA LEU A 154 12.57 1.49 4.52
C LEU A 154 13.91 0.74 4.51
N ILE A 155 14.63 0.70 5.63
CA ILE A 155 15.89 -0.07 5.73
C ILE A 155 15.59 -1.56 5.51
N PHE A 156 14.57 -2.11 6.15
CA PHE A 156 14.19 -3.51 5.93
C PHE A 156 13.85 -3.81 4.47
N LEU A 157 13.06 -2.95 3.82
CA LEU A 157 12.70 -3.11 2.40
C LEU A 157 13.91 -2.98 1.47
N ILE A 158 14.82 -2.05 1.74
CA ILE A 158 16.04 -1.87 0.95
C ILE A 158 16.94 -3.10 1.09
N VAL A 159 17.19 -3.54 2.32
CA VAL A 159 18.02 -4.72 2.60
C VAL A 159 17.40 -5.96 1.93
N TRP A 160 16.09 -6.13 2.04
CA TRP A 160 15.40 -7.23 1.38
C TRP A 160 15.56 -7.17 -0.14
N GLN A 161 15.33 -6.01 -0.76
CA GLN A 161 15.45 -5.83 -2.20
C GLN A 161 16.89 -6.07 -2.71
N MET A 162 17.90 -5.76 -1.90
CA MET A 162 19.31 -5.98 -2.24
C MET A 162 19.72 -7.44 -2.11
N LEU A 163 19.23 -8.15 -1.07
CA LEU A 163 19.58 -9.55 -0.83
C LEU A 163 18.80 -10.51 -1.74
N ASP A 164 17.50 -10.25 -1.92
CA ASP A 164 16.61 -11.12 -2.70
C ASP A 164 15.59 -10.28 -3.48
N PRO A 165 15.92 -9.85 -4.72
CA PRO A 165 15.03 -9.02 -5.51
C PRO A 165 13.81 -9.81 -5.96
N ILE A 166 12.62 -9.22 -5.76
CA ILE A 166 11.35 -9.83 -6.13
C ILE A 166 11.29 -10.04 -7.66
N ARG A 167 11.09 -11.29 -8.08
CA ARG A 167 10.97 -11.68 -9.50
C ARG A 167 9.65 -12.38 -9.78
N ARG A 168 9.16 -12.23 -11.01
CA ARG A 168 8.00 -12.98 -11.48
C ARG A 168 8.38 -14.43 -11.79
N VAL A 169 7.72 -15.38 -11.13
CA VAL A 169 7.85 -16.83 -11.42
C VAL A 169 6.54 -17.37 -11.98
N LEU A 170 6.63 -18.20 -13.01
CA LEU A 170 5.48 -18.92 -13.56
C LEU A 170 5.44 -20.33 -12.96
N VAL A 171 4.41 -20.60 -12.18
CA VAL A 171 4.19 -21.92 -11.58
C VAL A 171 3.17 -22.67 -12.42
N TYR A 172 3.56 -23.84 -12.94
CA TYR A 172 2.67 -24.70 -13.70
C TYR A 172 1.96 -25.65 -12.75
N SER A 173 0.64 -25.48 -12.63
CA SER A 173 -0.20 -26.40 -11.87
C SER A 173 -0.62 -27.56 -12.78
N ALA A 174 0.09 -28.69 -12.71
CA ALA A 174 -0.40 -29.95 -13.29
C ALA A 174 -1.16 -30.72 -12.20
N PRO A 175 -2.25 -31.45 -12.53
CA PRO A 175 -3.16 -32.04 -11.54
C PRO A 175 -2.50 -32.96 -10.49
N HIS A 176 -1.28 -33.45 -10.71
CA HIS A 176 -0.53 -34.26 -9.73
C HIS A 176 0.95 -33.91 -9.50
N ARG A 177 1.53 -32.85 -10.10
CA ARG A 177 2.89 -32.39 -9.78
C ARG A 177 3.10 -30.90 -10.08
N LEU A 178 3.49 -30.12 -9.06
CA LEU A 178 4.01 -28.77 -9.22
C LEU A 178 5.44 -28.85 -9.78
N LYS A 179 5.68 -28.25 -10.95
CA LYS A 179 7.04 -28.02 -11.46
C LYS A 179 7.29 -26.52 -11.51
N VAL A 180 8.32 -26.07 -10.80
CA VAL A 180 8.85 -24.70 -10.84
C VAL A 180 9.96 -24.69 -11.90
N LEU A 181 9.82 -23.89 -12.95
CA LEU A 181 10.90 -23.59 -13.88
C LEU A 181 11.49 -22.24 -13.44
N MET A 182 12.75 -22.26 -13.00
CA MET A 182 13.54 -21.05 -12.70
C MET A 182 13.93 -20.33 -13.99
#